data_AF-A0A935KX98-F1
#
_entry.id   AF-A0A935KX98-F1
#
_cell.length_a   1.000
_cell.length_b   1.000
_cell.length_c   1.000
_cell.angle_alpha   90.00
_cell.angle_beta   90.00
_cell.angle_gamma   90.00
#
_symmetry.space_group_name_H-M   'P 1'
#
loop_
_entity.id
_entity.type
_entity.pdbx_description
1 polymer ?
#
loop_
_entity_poly.entity_id
_entity_poly.type
_entity_poly.pdbx_seq_one_letter_code
_entity_poly.pdbx_strand_id
1 'polypeptide(L)'
;MDEVLLGKASIIERCLKRVVALYVGHENELAANFDRQDAIVLNLQRACEASIDAAMHRVRVLRLGIPKDSRDAFLLLAQAGEIDNALGATLQAMVGFRNVAVHAYQDIDADVLKHILEHRLDDLRAFSERLLAWALPDDST
;
A
#
# COMPACT_ATOMS: atom_id res chain seq x y z
N MET A 1 4.41 20.42 -8.89
CA MET A 1 3.39 19.57 -8.24
C MET A 1 3.22 18.31 -9.09
N ASP A 2 3.35 17.13 -8.48
CA ASP A 2 3.22 15.84 -9.16
C ASP A 2 1.79 15.29 -9.01
N GLU A 3 0.94 15.53 -10.02
CA GLU A 3 -0.46 15.09 -10.00
C GLU A 3 -0.62 13.57 -9.97
N VAL A 4 0.35 12.83 -10.50
CA VAL A 4 0.32 11.36 -10.49
C VAL A 4 0.44 10.87 -9.05
N LEU A 5 1.42 11.39 -8.29
CA LEU A 5 1.62 11.02 -6.90
C LEU A 5 0.43 11.45 -6.01
N LEU A 6 -0.14 12.64 -6.22
CA LEU A 6 -1.36 13.07 -5.51
C LEU A 6 -2.54 12.13 -5.78
N GLY A 7 -2.73 11.74 -7.05
CA GLY A 7 -3.78 10.80 -7.43
C GLY A 7 -3.61 9.44 -6.73
N LYS A 8 -2.38 8.92 -6.66
CA LYS A 8 -2.09 7.64 -5.99
C LYS A 8 -2.28 7.73 -4.47
N ALA A 9 -1.82 8.82 -3.84
CA ALA A 9 -2.07 9.07 -2.41
C ALA A 9 -3.57 9.09 -2.08
N SER A 10 -4.37 9.80 -2.88
CA SER A 10 -5.84 9.84 -2.70
C SER A 10 -6.50 8.47 -2.81
N ILE A 11 -6.00 7.59 -3.70
CA ILE A 11 -6.50 6.22 -3.82
C ILE A 11 -6.16 5.42 -2.57
N ILE A 12 -4.91 5.48 -2.10
CA ILE A 12 -4.46 4.77 -0.90
C ILE A 12 -5.30 5.18 0.31
N GLU A 13 -5.41 6.48 0.58
CA GLU A 13 -6.18 7.01 1.73
C GLU A 13 -7.65 6.59 1.70
N ARG A 14 -8.29 6.65 0.52
CA ARG A 14 -9.69 6.25 0.37
C ARG A 14 -9.88 4.77 0.63
N CYS A 15 -8.98 3.93 0.12
CA CYS A 15 -9.01 2.50 0.34
C CYS A 15 -8.81 2.18 1.83
N LEU A 16 -7.82 2.78 2.48
CA LEU A 16 -7.56 2.60 3.91
C LEU A 16 -8.76 3.05 4.75
N LYS A 17 -9.35 4.21 4.45
CA LYS A 17 -10.57 4.69 5.12
C LYS A 17 -11.73 3.70 4.98
N ARG A 18 -11.87 3.10 3.79
CA ARG A 18 -12.91 2.10 3.55
C ARG A 18 -12.65 0.80 4.31
N VAL A 19 -11.40 0.33 4.34
CA VAL A 19 -10.97 -0.84 5.12
C VAL A 19 -11.28 -0.64 6.60
N VAL A 20 -10.86 0.48 7.18
CA VAL A 20 -11.12 0.81 8.59
C VAL A 20 -12.62 0.83 8.90
N ALA A 21 -13.42 1.50 8.06
CA ALA A 21 -14.88 1.54 8.24
C ALA A 21 -15.57 0.17 8.09
N LEU A 22 -14.95 -0.75 7.34
CA LEU A 22 -15.43 -2.12 7.19
C LEU A 22 -14.89 -3.07 8.25
N TYR A 23 -13.92 -2.67 9.07
CA TYR A 23 -13.33 -3.56 10.06
C TYR A 23 -13.65 -3.16 11.49
N VAL A 24 -13.46 -1.88 11.82
CA VAL A 24 -13.63 -1.36 13.18
C VAL A 24 -15.09 -1.47 13.62
N GLY A 25 -15.31 -2.09 14.77
CA GLY A 25 -16.64 -2.39 15.32
C GLY A 25 -17.30 -3.66 14.75
N HIS A 26 -16.63 -4.34 13.83
CA HIS A 26 -17.10 -5.57 13.19
C HIS A 26 -16.02 -6.67 13.17
N GLU A 27 -15.05 -6.59 14.08
CA GLU A 27 -13.88 -7.47 14.13
C GLU A 27 -14.29 -8.94 14.32
N ASN A 28 -15.32 -9.18 15.14
CA ASN A 28 -15.86 -10.52 15.41
C ASN A 28 -16.63 -11.11 14.23
N GLU A 29 -17.09 -10.28 13.29
CA GLU A 29 -17.81 -10.72 12.10
C GLU A 29 -16.84 -11.06 10.95
N LEU A 30 -15.55 -10.72 11.08
CA LEU A 30 -14.60 -10.82 9.98
C LEU A 30 -14.63 -12.21 9.33
N ALA A 31 -14.57 -13.29 10.11
CA ALA A 31 -14.55 -14.67 9.59
C ALA A 31 -15.89 -15.17 9.03
N ALA A 32 -17.01 -14.54 9.39
CA ALA A 32 -18.36 -15.00 9.04
C ALA A 32 -19.04 -14.17 7.94
N ASN A 33 -18.56 -12.95 7.69
CA ASN A 33 -19.15 -12.01 6.74
C ASN A 33 -18.27 -11.90 5.49
N PHE A 34 -18.50 -12.79 4.52
CA PHE A 34 -17.72 -12.84 3.28
C PHE A 34 -17.82 -11.56 2.45
N ASP A 35 -18.99 -10.92 2.34
CA ASP A 35 -19.13 -9.65 1.61
C ASP A 35 -18.22 -8.55 2.20
N ARG A 36 -18.06 -8.52 3.53
CA ARG A 36 -17.16 -7.60 4.21
C ARG A 36 -15.70 -7.97 3.98
N GLN A 37 -15.34 -9.25 4.05
CA GLN A 37 -13.99 -9.72 3.72
C GLN A 37 -13.60 -9.33 2.29
N ASP A 38 -14.47 -9.64 1.34
CA ASP A 38 -14.31 -9.36 -0.09
C ASP A 38 -14.06 -7.86 -0.33
N ALA A 39 -14.88 -7.02 0.29
CA ALA A 39 -14.73 -5.58 0.20
C ALA A 39 -13.43 -5.08 0.84
N ILE A 40 -13.00 -5.65 1.98
CA ILE A 40 -11.73 -5.32 2.63
C ILE A 40 -10.55 -5.71 1.71
N VAL A 41 -10.52 -6.95 1.25
CA VAL A 41 -9.47 -7.50 0.40
C VAL A 41 -9.32 -6.68 -0.87
N LEU A 42 -10.43 -6.34 -1.53
CA LEU A 42 -10.44 -5.50 -2.73
C LEU A 42 -9.81 -4.12 -2.47
N ASN A 43 -10.12 -3.48 -1.34
CA ASN A 43 -9.54 -2.18 -1.01
C ASN A 43 -8.05 -2.29 -0.66
N LEU A 44 -7.61 -3.36 0.03
CA LEU A 44 -6.20 -3.63 0.27
C LEU A 44 -5.43 -3.83 -1.04
N GLN A 45 -5.97 -4.63 -1.97
CA GLN A 45 -5.37 -4.83 -3.29
C GLN A 45 -5.21 -3.51 -4.06
N ARG A 46 -6.24 -2.65 -4.04
CA ARG A 46 -6.20 -1.32 -4.68
C ARG A 46 -5.16 -0.40 -4.06
N ALA A 47 -5.04 -0.39 -2.72
CA ALA A 47 -4.03 0.40 -2.03
C ALA A 47 -2.60 -0.09 -2.35
N CYS A 48 -2.39 -1.40 -2.39
CA CYS A 48 -1.13 -2.00 -2.81
C CYS A 48 -0.78 -1.64 -4.25
N GLU A 49 -1.73 -1.73 -5.19
CA GLU A 49 -1.51 -1.35 -6.59
C GLU A 49 -1.12 0.12 -6.74
N ALA A 50 -1.86 1.00 -6.07
CA ALA A 50 -1.57 2.43 -6.10
C ALA A 50 -0.18 2.75 -5.52
N SER A 51 0.25 2.00 -4.49
CA SER A 51 1.58 2.13 -3.91
C SER A 51 2.68 1.66 -4.87
N ILE A 52 2.48 0.55 -5.57
CA ILE A 52 3.41 0.04 -6.58
C ILE A 52 3.55 1.04 -7.74
N ASP A 53 2.43 1.54 -8.26
CA ASP A 53 2.43 2.52 -9.35
C ASP A 53 3.16 3.80 -8.95
N ALA A 54 2.94 4.28 -7.73
CA ALA A 54 3.62 5.46 -7.21
C ALA A 54 5.12 5.22 -7.05
N ALA A 55 5.53 4.05 -6.55
CA ALA A 55 6.93 3.68 -6.43
C ALA A 55 7.63 3.61 -7.79
N MET A 56 7.00 2.96 -8.76
CA MET A 56 7.48 2.88 -10.15
C MET A 56 7.64 4.27 -10.77
N HIS A 57 6.65 5.14 -10.60
CA HIS A 57 6.70 6.51 -11.07
C HIS A 57 7.84 7.30 -10.42
N ARG A 58 7.99 7.22 -9.09
CA ARG A 58 9.04 7.92 -8.35
C ARG A 58 10.44 7.45 -8.75
N VAL A 59 10.66 6.14 -8.88
CA VAL A 59 11.91 5.55 -9.38
C VAL A 59 12.28 6.09 -10.76
N ARG A 60 11.29 6.20 -11.66
CA ARG A 60 11.48 6.74 -13.01
C ARG A 60 11.84 8.23 -12.99
N VAL A 61 11.13 9.04 -12.21
CA VAL A 61 11.37 10.49 -12.08
C VAL A 61 12.78 10.76 -11.56
N LEU A 62 13.22 10.02 -10.55
CA LEU A 62 14.54 10.13 -9.94
C LEU A 62 15.66 9.41 -10.71
N ARG A 63 15.30 8.67 -11.77
CA ARG A 63 16.24 7.89 -12.60
C ARG A 63 17.10 6.89 -11.79
N LEU A 64 16.49 6.23 -10.82
CA LEU A 64 17.20 5.30 -9.91
C LEU A 64 17.54 3.95 -10.55
N GLY A 65 17.09 3.69 -11.78
CA GLY A 65 17.30 2.44 -12.50
C GLY A 65 16.01 1.90 -13.08
N ILE A 66 16.08 0.67 -13.61
CA ILE A 66 14.92 -0.06 -14.14
C ILE A 66 14.58 -1.18 -13.15
N PRO A 67 13.45 -1.07 -12.41
CA PRO A 67 13.02 -2.12 -11.50
C PRO A 67 12.64 -3.38 -12.28
N LYS A 68 13.11 -4.54 -11.83
CA LYS A 68 12.81 -5.85 -12.46
C LYS A 68 11.39 -6.33 -12.15
N ASP A 69 10.89 -5.96 -10.98
CA ASP A 69 9.53 -6.26 -10.51
C ASP A 69 9.05 -5.16 -9.54
N SER A 70 7.82 -5.32 -9.02
CA SER A 70 7.21 -4.36 -8.10
C SER A 70 7.94 -4.24 -6.76
N ARG A 71 8.63 -5.29 -6.27
CA ARG A 71 9.39 -5.22 -5.02
C ARG A 71 10.66 -4.41 -5.23
N ASP A 72 11.31 -4.59 -6.37
CA ASP A 72 12.53 -3.88 -6.75
C ASP A 72 12.33 -2.36 -6.77
N ALA A 73 11.13 -1.88 -7.13
CA ALA A 73 10.81 -0.45 -7.07
C ALA A 73 10.93 0.13 -5.65
N PHE A 74 10.41 -0.56 -4.63
CA PHE A 74 10.54 -0.13 -3.23
C PHE A 74 11.97 -0.26 -2.72
N LEU A 75 12.71 -1.29 -3.16
CA LEU A 75 14.12 -1.45 -2.83
C LEU A 75 14.97 -0.29 -3.35
N LEU A 76 14.76 0.10 -4.60
CA LEU A 76 15.47 1.24 -5.21
C LEU A 76 15.19 2.55 -4.47
N LEU A 77 13.94 2.78 -4.05
CA LEU A 77 13.58 3.95 -3.24
C LEU A 77 14.28 3.95 -1.87
N ALA A 78 14.35 2.79 -1.20
CA ALA A 78 15.04 2.67 0.08
C ALA A 78 16.55 2.88 -0.06
N GLN A 79 17.16 2.32 -1.10
CA GLN A 79 18.59 2.51 -1.41
C GLN A 79 18.93 3.96 -1.74
N ALA A 80 18.01 4.69 -2.36
CA ALA A 80 18.16 6.12 -2.64
C ALA A 80 17.89 7.01 -1.41
N GLY A 81 17.46 6.44 -0.28
CA GLY A 81 17.11 7.18 0.94
C GLY A 81 15.79 7.94 0.85
N GLU A 82 14.96 7.67 -0.17
CA GLU A 82 13.65 8.31 -0.33
C GLU A 82 12.65 7.81 0.72
N ILE A 83 12.79 6.55 1.11
CA ILE A 83 12.08 5.93 2.23
C ILE A 83 13.10 5.22 3.12
N ASP A 84 12.80 5.01 4.39
CA ASP A 84 13.68 4.23 5.24
C ASP A 84 13.63 2.72 4.88
N ASN A 85 14.67 2.00 5.28
CA ASN A 85 14.81 0.58 4.95
C ASN A 85 13.71 -0.29 5.57
N ALA A 86 13.16 0.09 6.72
CA ALA A 86 12.10 -0.68 7.38
C ALA A 86 10.79 -0.55 6.59
N LEU A 87 10.39 0.67 6.23
CA LEU A 87 9.25 0.93 5.35
C LEU A 87 9.43 0.25 3.99
N GLY A 88 10.62 0.33 3.40
CA GLY A 88 10.94 -0.35 2.14
C GLY A 88 10.79 -1.87 2.22
N ALA A 89 11.29 -2.52 3.27
CA ALA A 89 11.15 -3.96 3.46
C ALA A 89 9.69 -4.39 3.66
N THR A 90 8.95 -3.60 4.41
CA THR A 90 7.54 -3.80 4.68
C THR A 90 6.68 -3.70 3.42
N LEU A 91 6.88 -2.66 2.59
CA LEU A 91 6.14 -2.49 1.33
C LEU A 91 6.44 -3.63 0.34
N GLN A 92 7.68 -4.11 0.28
CA GLN A 92 8.04 -5.31 -0.50
C GLN A 92 7.27 -6.56 -0.05
N ALA A 93 7.10 -6.75 1.26
CA ALA A 93 6.30 -7.85 1.81
C ALA A 93 4.81 -7.71 1.44
N MET A 94 4.27 -6.49 1.37
CA MET A 94 2.88 -6.24 0.97
C MET A 94 2.61 -6.59 -0.50
N VAL A 95 3.61 -6.48 -1.39
CA VAL A 95 3.52 -7.01 -2.77
C VAL A 95 3.28 -8.53 -2.75
N GLY A 96 3.97 -9.25 -1.84
CA GLY A 96 3.74 -10.67 -1.63
C GLY A 96 2.32 -10.97 -1.17
N PHE A 97 1.80 -10.19 -0.23
CA PHE A 97 0.42 -10.33 0.23
C PHE A 97 -0.60 -10.11 -0.88
N ARG A 98 -0.47 -9.06 -1.71
CA ARG A 98 -1.36 -8.84 -2.87
C ARG A 98 -1.47 -10.11 -3.72
N ASN A 99 -0.35 -10.78 -3.98
CA ASN A 99 -0.34 -12.00 -4.78
C ASN A 99 -1.04 -13.17 -4.07
N VAL A 100 -0.85 -13.33 -2.76
CA VAL A 100 -1.56 -14.34 -1.96
C VAL A 100 -3.06 -14.04 -1.92
N ALA A 101 -3.46 -12.81 -1.66
CA ALA A 101 -4.87 -12.42 -1.59
C ALA A 101 -5.60 -12.55 -2.93
N VAL A 102 -4.90 -12.38 -4.06
CA VAL A 102 -5.44 -12.59 -5.41
C VAL A 102 -5.56 -14.08 -5.73
N HIS A 103 -4.57 -14.90 -5.35
CA HIS A 103 -4.51 -16.31 -5.75
C HIS A 103 -5.18 -17.29 -4.77
N ALA A 104 -5.17 -17.01 -3.47
CA ALA A 104 -5.70 -17.86 -2.42
C ALA A 104 -7.07 -17.37 -1.91
N TYR A 105 -7.80 -16.56 -2.69
CA TYR A 105 -9.00 -15.84 -2.24
C TYR A 105 -10.07 -16.72 -1.58
N GLN A 106 -10.18 -18.01 -1.94
CA GLN A 106 -11.15 -18.92 -1.31
C GLN A 106 -10.68 -19.49 0.05
N ASP A 107 -9.40 -19.36 0.39
CA ASP A 107 -8.75 -19.89 1.59
C ASP A 107 -7.93 -18.80 2.32
N ILE A 108 -8.26 -17.52 2.16
CA ILE A 108 -7.60 -16.47 2.96
C ILE A 108 -7.94 -16.74 4.41
N ASP A 109 -6.93 -17.18 5.16
CA ASP A 109 -7.03 -17.36 6.59
C ASP A 109 -7.43 -16.01 7.23
N ALA A 110 -8.59 -16.01 7.89
CA ALA A 110 -9.14 -14.83 8.54
C ALA A 110 -8.15 -14.26 9.58
N ASP A 111 -7.30 -15.10 10.17
CA ASP A 111 -6.26 -14.67 11.11
C ASP A 111 -5.13 -13.91 10.39
N VAL A 112 -4.77 -14.31 9.17
CA VAL A 112 -3.81 -13.58 8.33
C VAL A 112 -4.38 -12.22 7.93
N LEU A 113 -5.65 -12.19 7.50
CA LEU A 113 -6.31 -10.94 7.14
C LEU A 113 -6.39 -10.01 8.36
N LYS A 114 -6.79 -10.54 9.52
CA LYS A 114 -6.83 -9.80 10.79
C LYS A 114 -5.46 -9.20 11.14
N HIS A 115 -4.40 -10.00 11.08
CA HIS A 115 -3.04 -9.52 11.37
C HIS A 115 -2.64 -8.34 10.48
N ILE A 116 -3.02 -8.36 9.20
CA ILE A 116 -2.74 -7.26 8.27
C ILE A 116 -3.52 -6.00 8.65
N LEU A 117 -4.80 -6.16 8.98
CA LEU A 117 -5.66 -5.06 9.39
C LEU A 117 -5.18 -4.39 10.68
N GLU A 118 -4.61 -5.16 11.60
CA GLU A 118 -4.13 -4.67 12.89
C GLU A 118 -2.70 -4.10 12.86
N HIS A 119 -1.86 -4.53 11.92
CA HIS A 119 -0.42 -4.21 11.97
C HIS A 119 0.17 -3.57 10.72
N ARG A 120 -0.52 -3.59 9.57
CA ARG A 120 0.09 -3.22 8.27
C ARG A 120 -0.59 -2.05 7.56
N LEU A 121 -1.71 -1.56 8.08
CA LEU A 121 -2.39 -0.39 7.49
C LEU A 121 -1.59 0.90 7.68
N ASP A 122 -0.85 1.01 8.77
CA ASP A 122 -0.03 2.18 9.06
C ASP A 122 1.17 2.30 8.10
N ASP A 123 1.66 1.19 7.57
CA ASP A 123 2.74 1.19 6.57
C ASP A 123 2.29 1.84 5.25
N LEU A 124 1.08 1.51 4.79
CA LEU A 124 0.48 2.15 3.61
C LEU A 124 0.17 3.63 3.86
N ARG A 125 -0.22 3.98 5.09
CA ARG A 125 -0.44 5.37 5.49
C ARG A 125 0.86 6.16 5.45
N ALA A 126 1.93 5.64 6.06
CA ALA A 126 3.25 6.24 6.05
C ALA A 126 3.77 6.42 4.62
N PHE A 127 3.57 5.44 3.74
CA PHE A 127 3.93 5.59 2.34
C PHE A 127 3.11 6.68 1.64
N SER A 128 1.79 6.77 1.88
CA SER A 128 0.93 7.84 1.36
C SER A 128 1.42 9.22 1.79
N GLU A 129 1.84 9.38 3.04
CA GLU A 129 2.42 10.63 3.55
C GLU A 129 3.71 11.01 2.81
N ARG A 130 4.57 10.02 2.50
CA ARG A 130 5.75 10.24 1.63
C ARG A 130 5.35 10.69 0.23
N LEU A 131 4.31 10.08 -0.36
CA LEU A 131 3.81 10.48 -1.68
C LEU A 131 3.36 11.94 -1.68
N LEU A 132 2.60 12.36 -0.67
CA LEU A 132 2.14 13.75 -0.54
C LEU A 132 3.32 14.71 -0.41
N ALA A 133 4.31 14.37 0.42
CA ALA A 133 5.52 15.17 0.58
C ALA A 133 6.30 15.32 -0.74
N TRP A 134 6.40 14.26 -1.55
CA TRP A 134 7.05 14.34 -2.87
C TRP A 134 6.25 15.08 -3.93
N ALA A 135 4.92 15.10 -3.78
CA ALA A 135 4.04 15.64 -4.80
C ALA A 135 3.86 17.15 -4.70
N LEU A 136 3.98 17.69 -3.50
CA LEU A 136 3.94 19.13 -3.25
C LEU A 136 5.28 19.77 -3.68
N PRO A 137 5.26 21.00 -4.22
CA PRO A 137 6.49 21.74 -4.48
C PRO A 137 7.23 22.02 -3.16
N ASP A 138 8.56 22.01 -3.18
CA ASP A 138 9.34 22.57 -2.07
C ASP A 138 9.01 24.06 -1.95
N ASP A 139 8.50 24.48 -0.79
CA ASP A 139 8.20 25.90 -0.48
C ASP A 139 9.47 26.77 -0.34
N SER A 140 10.66 26.21 -0.56
CA SER A 140 11.91 26.96 -0.65
C SER A 140 12.00 27.64 -2.02
N THR A 141 11.38 28.82 -2.09
CA THR A 141 11.63 29.87 -3.09
C THR A 141 12.98 30.53 -2.83
#